data_AF-A0A3P8NIJ2-F1
#
_entry.id   AF-A0A3P8NIJ2-F1
#
_cell.length_a   1.000
_cell.length_b   1.000
_cell.length_c   1.000
_cell.angle_alpha   90.00
_cell.angle_beta   90.00
_cell.angle_gamma   90.00
#
_symmetry.space_group_name_H-M   'P 1'
#
loop_
_entity.id
_entity.type
_entity.pdbx_description
1 polymer ?
#
loop_
_entity_poly.entity_id
_entity_poly.type
_entity_poly.pdbx_seq_one_letter_code
_entity_poly.pdbx_strand_id
1 'polypeptide(L)'
;MNEIKQLIDKLNSTTQEHQILTASATRQLEIMKTEMKALEKFDTMQVIKGRQTIEVLRTDLDSCKKEVKALTQLPQLPQGTCPRSRLVSVTGPVFYTEGEYPGLYSYGAWGCDPKPEKGKENWYWLVMMTSNNRYSNYIRFYSSLNSLIRGVSAPGNVYIHTSNPTTNTIQGPNNVLYGGALYYNCYNRDAVCHFNLTTKHVTTLELHQGTRYNSKANFCHLEECYPYTDLDLATDESGVWVVFTTSLDFGNMILSKVEGGEPPALGKTWQTSVYKQAVTNTFMACGVLYATRYVNQELEEIFYSFNTVTGKE
;
A
#
# COMPACT_ATOMS: atom_id res chain seq x y z
N MET A 1 20.92 -76.85 -66.32
CA MET A 1 21.90 -75.73 -66.38
C MET A 1 21.25 -74.34 -66.21
N ASN A 2 19.99 -74.11 -66.63
CA ASN A 2 19.32 -72.80 -66.52
C ASN A 2 18.89 -72.39 -65.10
N GLU A 3 18.39 -73.31 -64.26
CA GLU A 3 17.90 -72.99 -62.91
C GLU A 3 19.01 -72.52 -61.96
N ILE A 4 20.19 -73.15 -62.05
CA ILE A 4 21.36 -72.77 -61.25
C ILE A 4 21.82 -71.34 -61.60
N LYS A 5 21.73 -70.95 -62.87
CA LYS A 5 22.12 -69.61 -63.32
C LYS A 5 21.17 -68.54 -62.78
N GLN A 6 19.85 -68.79 -62.79
CA GLN A 6 18.86 -67.88 -62.19
C GLN A 6 19.04 -67.71 -60.68
N LEU A 7 19.38 -68.79 -59.97
CA LEU A 7 19.67 -68.73 -58.54
C LEU A 7 20.91 -67.90 -58.24
N ILE A 8 21.97 -68.01 -59.05
CA ILE A 8 23.18 -67.20 -58.92
C ILE A 8 22.89 -65.72 -59.21
N ASP A 9 22.13 -65.42 -60.26
CA ASP A 9 21.78 -64.04 -60.62
C ASP A 9 20.92 -63.37 -59.53
N LYS A 10 19.94 -64.11 -58.97
CA LYS A 10 19.12 -63.63 -57.85
C LYS A 10 19.95 -63.42 -56.58
N LEU A 11 20.83 -64.37 -56.26
CA LEU A 11 21.73 -64.25 -55.10
C LEU A 11 22.65 -63.03 -55.25
N ASN A 12 23.19 -62.79 -56.45
CA ASN A 12 24.03 -61.62 -56.73
C ASN A 12 23.25 -60.31 -56.58
N SER A 13 22.02 -60.23 -57.09
CA SER A 13 21.15 -59.06 -56.93
C SER A 13 20.85 -58.77 -55.45
N THR A 14 20.45 -59.78 -54.69
CA THR A 14 20.13 -59.62 -53.26
C THR A 14 21.37 -59.28 -52.44
N THR A 15 22.54 -59.82 -52.81
CA THR A 15 23.82 -59.48 -52.16
C THR A 15 24.19 -58.02 -52.42
N GLN A 16 24.00 -57.54 -53.65
CA GLN A 16 24.27 -56.14 -54.02
C GLN A 16 23.33 -55.17 -53.31
N GLU A 17 22.04 -55.49 -53.22
CA GLU A 17 21.07 -54.70 -52.44
C GLU A 17 21.43 -54.64 -50.95
N HIS A 18 21.79 -55.78 -50.35
CA HIS A 18 22.26 -55.80 -48.95
C HIS A 18 23.53 -54.99 -48.74
N GLN A 19 24.47 -55.00 -49.69
CA GLN A 19 25.68 -54.17 -49.62
C GLN A 19 25.33 -52.67 -49.64
N ILE A 20 24.40 -52.26 -50.50
CA ILE A 20 23.94 -50.86 -50.58
C ILE A 20 23.23 -50.44 -49.28
N LEU A 21 22.34 -51.28 -48.76
CA LEU A 21 21.66 -51.05 -47.48
C LEU A 21 22.64 -50.93 -46.31
N THR A 22 23.64 -51.82 -46.27
CA THR A 22 24.67 -51.81 -45.22
C THR A 22 25.55 -50.55 -45.32
N ALA A 23 25.91 -50.12 -46.54
CA ALA A 23 26.65 -48.88 -46.76
C ALA A 23 25.84 -47.63 -46.38
N SER A 24 24.53 -47.64 -46.63
CA SER A 24 23.62 -46.56 -46.23
C SER A 24 23.46 -46.48 -44.71
N ALA A 25 23.23 -47.62 -44.06
CA ALA A 25 23.09 -47.71 -42.60
C ALA A 25 24.38 -47.30 -41.86
N THR A 26 25.54 -47.72 -42.36
CA THR A 26 26.85 -47.30 -41.79
C THR A 26 27.08 -45.80 -41.95
N ARG A 27 26.68 -45.21 -43.08
CA ARG A 27 26.72 -43.75 -43.26
C ARG A 27 25.80 -43.01 -42.30
N GLN A 28 24.57 -43.49 -42.08
CA GLN A 28 23.64 -42.89 -41.12
C GLN A 28 24.15 -42.99 -39.68
N LEU A 29 24.76 -44.12 -39.30
CA LEU A 29 25.37 -44.30 -37.98
C LEU A 29 26.50 -43.30 -37.74
N GLU A 30 27.36 -43.04 -38.73
CA GLU A 30 28.42 -42.04 -38.58
C GLU A 30 27.87 -40.61 -38.49
N ILE A 31 26.81 -40.27 -39.24
CA ILE A 31 26.13 -38.97 -39.08
C ILE A 31 25.56 -38.81 -37.67
N MET A 32 24.80 -39.80 -37.21
CA MET A 32 24.20 -39.78 -35.87
C MET A 32 25.27 -39.69 -34.77
N LYS A 33 26.39 -40.39 -34.93
CA LYS A 33 27.53 -40.31 -34.01
C LYS A 33 28.14 -38.90 -33.97
N THR A 34 28.25 -38.22 -35.11
CA THR A 34 28.72 -36.83 -35.14
C THR A 34 27.74 -35.86 -34.49
N GLU A 35 26.44 -36.03 -34.71
CA GLU A 35 25.39 -35.21 -34.09
C GLU A 35 25.33 -35.43 -32.58
N MET A 36 25.42 -36.67 -32.11
CA MET A 36 25.46 -36.99 -30.68
C MET A 36 26.64 -36.32 -29.98
N LYS A 37 27.83 -36.34 -30.59
CA LYS A 37 29.01 -35.64 -30.04
C LYS A 37 28.82 -34.12 -29.98
N ALA A 38 28.16 -33.54 -30.98
CA ALA A 38 27.85 -32.10 -30.99
C ALA A 38 26.85 -31.74 -29.89
N LEU A 39 25.83 -32.58 -29.68
CA LEU A 39 24.81 -32.39 -28.65
C LEU A 39 25.40 -32.54 -27.23
N GLU A 40 26.25 -33.55 -27.01
CA GLU A 40 26.96 -33.75 -25.74
C GLU A 40 27.83 -32.53 -25.39
N LYS A 41 28.54 -31.96 -26.38
CA LYS A 41 29.33 -30.75 -26.19
C LYS A 41 28.46 -29.53 -25.86
N PHE A 42 27.31 -29.39 -26.51
CA PHE A 42 26.38 -28.30 -26.23
C PHE A 42 25.79 -28.40 -24.81
N ASP A 43 25.34 -29.60 -24.41
CA ASP A 43 24.76 -29.83 -23.08
C ASP A 43 25.80 -29.56 -21.97
N THR A 44 27.03 -30.05 -22.14
CA THR A 44 28.14 -29.78 -21.21
C THR A 44 28.38 -28.27 -21.06
N MET A 45 28.33 -27.51 -22.16
CA MET A 45 28.52 -26.06 -22.13
C MET A 45 27.38 -25.33 -21.38
N GLN A 46 26.14 -25.75 -21.56
CA GLN A 46 24.99 -25.19 -20.84
C GLN A 46 25.08 -25.47 -19.34
N VAL A 47 25.48 -26.68 -18.95
CA VAL A 47 25.68 -27.04 -17.54
C VAL A 47 26.77 -26.18 -16.89
N ILE A 48 27.89 -25.95 -17.58
CA ILE A 48 28.98 -25.08 -17.08
C ILE A 48 28.48 -23.64 -16.93
N LYS A 49 27.75 -23.11 -17.92
CA LYS A 49 27.18 -21.76 -17.87
C LYS A 49 26.21 -21.61 -16.69
N GLY A 50 25.35 -22.61 -16.46
CA GLY A 50 24.44 -22.63 -15.32
C GLY A 50 25.17 -22.61 -13.97
N ARG A 51 26.25 -23.40 -13.84
CA ARG A 51 27.07 -23.42 -12.62
C ARG A 51 27.73 -22.07 -12.33
N GLN A 52 28.27 -21.39 -13.33
CA GLN A 52 28.87 -20.06 -13.17
C GLN A 52 27.84 -19.04 -12.68
N THR A 53 26.62 -19.04 -13.26
CA THR A 53 25.54 -18.16 -12.81
C THR A 53 25.16 -18.41 -11.34
N ILE A 54 25.12 -19.69 -10.91
CA ILE A 54 24.82 -20.05 -9.52
C ILE A 54 25.89 -19.53 -8.55
N GLU A 55 27.17 -19.59 -8.93
CA GLU A 55 28.27 -19.08 -8.09
C GLU A 55 28.23 -17.55 -7.93
N VAL A 56 27.93 -16.82 -9.01
CA VAL A 56 27.75 -15.36 -8.95
C VAL A 56 26.58 -15.00 -8.03
N LEU A 57 25.42 -15.64 -8.22
CA LEU A 57 24.23 -15.39 -7.38
C LEU A 57 24.46 -15.69 -5.89
N ARG A 58 25.27 -16.71 -5.58
CA ARG A 58 25.66 -17.00 -4.18
C ARG A 58 26.51 -15.89 -3.58
N THR A 59 27.45 -15.36 -4.37
CA THR A 59 28.33 -14.27 -3.94
C THR A 59 27.53 -12.99 -3.67
N ASP A 60 26.60 -12.66 -4.58
CA ASP A 60 25.71 -11.50 -4.41
C ASP A 60 24.80 -11.64 -3.19
N LEU A 61 24.26 -12.84 -2.95
CA LEU A 61 23.44 -13.14 -1.78
C LEU A 61 24.23 -12.95 -0.48
N ASP A 62 25.49 -13.39 -0.43
CA ASP A 62 26.33 -13.25 0.75
C ASP A 62 26.74 -11.78 0.98
N SER A 63 26.92 -10.99 -0.09
CA SER A 63 27.13 -9.54 0.01
C SER A 63 25.91 -8.85 0.60
N CYS A 64 24.72 -9.12 0.06
CA CYS A 64 23.45 -8.57 0.55
C CYS A 64 23.20 -8.93 2.03
N LYS A 65 23.48 -10.19 2.42
CA LYS A 65 23.38 -10.59 3.84
C LYS A 65 24.31 -9.79 4.75
N LYS A 66 25.52 -9.46 4.30
CA LYS A 66 26.46 -8.64 5.09
C LYS A 66 25.97 -7.20 5.23
N GLU A 67 25.42 -6.62 4.16
CA GLU A 67 24.82 -5.27 4.20
C GLU A 67 23.62 -5.22 5.16
N VAL A 68 22.72 -6.21 5.12
CA VAL A 68 21.59 -6.32 6.06
C VAL A 68 22.07 -6.47 7.50
N LYS A 69 23.16 -7.21 7.73
CA LYS A 69 23.74 -7.41 9.06
C LYS A 69 24.39 -6.14 9.61
N ALA A 70 24.96 -5.29 8.74
CA ALA A 70 25.48 -3.98 9.12
C ALA A 70 24.34 -3.00 9.48
N LEU A 71 23.17 -3.11 8.83
CA LEU A 71 21.98 -2.31 9.15
C LEU A 71 21.32 -2.70 10.48
N THR A 72 21.56 -3.92 10.99
CA THR A 72 20.97 -4.40 12.25
C THR A 72 21.74 -3.98 13.51
N GLN A 73 22.91 -3.35 13.37
CA GLN A 73 23.73 -2.85 14.49
C GLN A 73 23.47 -1.37 14.84
N LEU A 74 22.43 -0.76 14.29
CA LEU A 74 21.99 0.56 14.74
C LEU A 74 21.45 0.46 16.18
N PRO A 75 21.76 1.45 17.06
CA PRO A 75 21.08 1.57 18.34
C PRO A 75 19.57 1.56 18.09
N GLN A 76 18.80 0.85 18.91
CA GLN A 76 17.34 0.84 18.81
C GLN A 76 16.84 2.29 18.83
N LEU A 77 16.44 2.80 17.67
CA LEU A 77 15.73 4.05 17.59
C LEU A 77 14.43 3.90 18.40
N PRO A 78 13.95 4.98 19.03
CA PRO A 78 12.59 5.01 19.54
C PRO A 78 11.64 4.49 18.45
N GLN A 79 10.74 3.59 18.82
CA GLN A 79 9.73 3.08 17.89
C GLN A 79 9.03 4.26 17.20
N GLY A 80 9.05 4.27 15.86
CA GLY A 80 8.32 5.26 15.06
C GLY A 80 9.13 6.44 14.50
N THR A 81 10.47 6.41 14.49
CA THR A 81 11.26 7.43 13.78
C THR A 81 12.11 6.80 12.69
N CYS A 82 11.83 7.17 11.44
CA CYS A 82 12.60 6.70 10.29
C CYS A 82 14.03 7.25 10.30
N PRO A 83 15.05 6.50 9.85
CA PRO A 83 16.46 6.93 9.85
C PRO A 83 16.74 8.20 9.02
N ARG A 84 15.81 8.61 8.15
CA ARG A 84 15.90 9.79 7.28
C ARG A 84 14.66 10.65 7.53
N SER A 85 14.72 11.50 8.55
CA SER A 85 13.58 12.19 9.16
C SER A 85 12.98 13.34 8.34
N ARG A 86 13.13 13.34 7.00
CA ARG A 86 12.51 14.34 6.13
C ARG A 86 12.16 13.75 4.77
N LEU A 87 10.93 14.02 4.33
CA LEU A 87 10.45 13.72 3.00
C LEU A 87 11.28 14.50 1.96
N VAL A 88 11.81 13.78 0.96
CA VAL A 88 12.67 14.37 -0.08
C VAL A 88 11.91 14.61 -1.38
N SER A 89 11.04 13.68 -1.76
CA SER A 89 10.30 13.73 -3.02
C SER A 89 9.02 12.92 -2.93
N VAL A 90 8.00 13.33 -3.67
CA VAL A 90 6.75 12.60 -3.88
C VAL A 90 6.66 12.25 -5.36
N THR A 91 6.41 10.98 -5.68
CA THR A 91 6.09 10.56 -7.04
C THR A 91 4.61 10.80 -7.32
N GLY A 92 4.24 11.00 -8.58
CA GLY A 92 2.83 11.14 -8.98
C GLY A 92 1.97 9.93 -8.60
N PRO A 93 0.64 10.07 -8.65
CA PRO A 93 -0.28 8.99 -8.30
C PRO A 93 -0.05 7.76 -9.18
N VAL A 94 0.02 6.58 -8.56
CA VAL A 94 0.37 5.33 -9.26
C VAL A 94 -0.82 4.76 -10.03
N PHE A 95 -2.04 4.94 -9.51
CA PHE A 95 -3.27 4.51 -10.17
C PHE A 95 -4.45 5.36 -9.70
N TYR A 96 -5.50 5.40 -10.52
CA TYR A 96 -6.81 5.96 -10.18
C TYR A 96 -7.89 4.93 -10.55
N THR A 97 -8.96 4.89 -9.78
CA THR A 97 -10.13 4.04 -10.07
C THR A 97 -11.38 4.77 -9.61
N GLU A 98 -12.46 4.65 -10.37
CA GLU A 98 -13.77 5.17 -9.94
C GLU A 98 -14.39 4.29 -8.81
N GLY A 99 -13.81 3.11 -8.57
CA GLY A 99 -14.19 2.20 -7.49
C GLY A 99 -15.63 1.69 -7.60
N GLU A 100 -16.22 1.39 -6.44
CA GLU A 100 -17.59 0.84 -6.35
C GLU A 100 -18.70 1.88 -6.59
N TYR A 101 -18.41 3.18 -6.40
CA TYR A 101 -19.41 4.25 -6.40
C TYR A 101 -19.06 5.40 -7.36
N PRO A 102 -18.91 5.13 -8.67
CA PRO A 102 -18.54 6.13 -9.66
C PRO A 102 -19.55 7.29 -9.69
N GLY A 103 -19.08 8.52 -9.47
CA GLY A 103 -19.88 9.75 -9.58
C GLY A 103 -20.98 9.97 -8.54
N LEU A 104 -21.17 9.03 -7.60
CA LEU A 104 -22.23 9.10 -6.58
C LEU A 104 -21.84 9.99 -5.39
N TYR A 105 -20.58 9.88 -4.95
CA TYR A 105 -20.08 10.55 -3.76
C TYR A 105 -18.75 11.23 -4.07
N SER A 106 -18.65 12.52 -3.75
CA SER A 106 -17.46 13.33 -4.05
C SER A 106 -16.37 13.22 -2.98
N TYR A 107 -16.74 12.83 -1.75
CA TYR A 107 -15.83 12.83 -0.60
C TYR A 107 -15.86 11.49 0.14
N GLY A 108 -14.69 11.11 0.66
CA GLY A 108 -14.49 9.92 1.45
C GLY A 108 -13.01 9.72 1.78
N ALA A 109 -12.70 8.64 2.46
CA ALA A 109 -11.34 8.19 2.70
C ALA A 109 -11.23 6.68 2.52
N TRP A 110 -10.05 6.23 2.14
CA TRP A 110 -9.71 4.83 1.99
C TRP A 110 -8.24 4.62 2.31
N GLY A 111 -7.88 3.39 2.63
CA GLY A 111 -6.50 3.07 2.94
C GLY A 111 -6.32 1.65 3.43
N CYS A 112 -5.17 1.39 4.05
CA CYS A 112 -4.88 0.17 4.78
C CYS A 112 -4.81 0.50 6.28
N ASP A 113 -4.89 -0.53 7.13
CA ASP A 113 -4.54 -0.38 8.56
C ASP A 113 -3.01 -0.48 8.70
N PRO A 114 -2.30 0.52 9.25
CA PRO A 114 -0.86 0.43 9.51
C PRO A 114 -0.50 -0.61 10.58
N LYS A 115 -1.45 -0.98 11.44
CA LYS A 115 -1.29 -2.01 12.48
C LYS A 115 -2.43 -3.05 12.35
N PRO A 116 -2.47 -3.80 11.24
CA PRO A 116 -3.56 -4.71 10.95
C PRO A 116 -3.58 -5.91 11.90
N GLU A 117 -4.75 -6.49 12.11
CA GLU A 117 -4.87 -7.82 12.71
C GLU A 117 -4.20 -8.87 11.82
N LYS A 118 -3.68 -9.94 12.43
CA LYS A 118 -3.03 -11.03 11.68
C LYS A 118 -3.96 -11.59 10.61
N GLY A 119 -3.49 -11.66 9.37
CA GLY A 119 -4.25 -12.13 8.21
C GLY A 119 -5.04 -11.05 7.46
N LYS A 120 -5.02 -9.79 7.92
CA LYS A 120 -5.66 -8.63 7.27
C LYS A 120 -4.65 -7.62 6.73
N GLU A 121 -3.40 -8.00 6.55
CA GLU A 121 -2.31 -7.11 6.13
C GLU A 121 -2.52 -6.50 4.74
N ASN A 122 -3.24 -7.20 3.86
CA ASN A 122 -3.55 -6.76 2.50
C ASN A 122 -4.95 -6.18 2.36
N TRP A 123 -5.66 -5.96 3.47
CA TRP A 123 -7.03 -5.46 3.43
C TRP A 123 -7.05 -3.95 3.27
N TYR A 124 -8.03 -3.50 2.49
CA TYR A 124 -8.33 -2.09 2.29
C TYR A 124 -9.65 -1.76 2.96
N TRP A 125 -9.75 -0.55 3.47
CA TRP A 125 -10.99 -0.01 4.00
C TRP A 125 -11.44 1.20 3.18
N LEU A 126 -12.74 1.47 3.21
CA LEU A 126 -13.37 2.59 2.53
C LEU A 126 -14.48 3.18 3.41
N VAL A 127 -14.49 4.50 3.53
CA VAL A 127 -15.55 5.28 4.15
C VAL A 127 -15.95 6.36 3.16
N MET A 128 -17.12 6.18 2.51
CA MET A 128 -17.69 7.20 1.63
C MET A 128 -18.67 8.08 2.40
N MET A 129 -18.70 9.38 2.08
CA MET A 129 -19.66 10.32 2.66
C MET A 129 -21.04 10.18 2.02
N THR A 130 -21.74 9.10 2.36
CA THR A 130 -22.97 8.67 1.68
C THR A 130 -24.19 9.55 1.93
N SER A 131 -24.14 10.45 2.91
CA SER A 131 -25.23 11.39 3.21
C SER A 131 -24.79 12.82 2.93
N ASN A 132 -25.39 13.43 1.90
CA ASN A 132 -25.14 14.81 1.45
C ASN A 132 -23.66 15.13 1.19
N ASN A 133 -22.82 14.14 0.85
CA ASN A 133 -21.37 14.29 0.72
C ASN A 133 -20.70 14.81 2.01
N ARG A 134 -21.30 14.57 3.19
CA ARG A 134 -20.81 15.11 4.48
C ARG A 134 -20.71 14.07 5.58
N TYR A 135 -21.57 13.07 5.54
CA TYR A 135 -21.67 12.11 6.62
C TYR A 135 -21.66 10.67 6.14
N SER A 136 -21.28 9.78 7.03
CA SER A 136 -21.34 8.34 6.84
C SER A 136 -21.71 7.63 8.15
N ASN A 137 -22.01 6.34 8.06
CA ASN A 137 -22.43 5.52 9.21
C ASN A 137 -21.86 4.10 9.20
N TYR A 138 -20.98 3.81 8.24
CA TYR A 138 -20.35 2.51 8.11
C TYR A 138 -18.96 2.62 7.49
N ILE A 139 -18.19 1.55 7.66
CA ILE A 139 -16.92 1.31 6.99
C ILE A 139 -17.03 0.04 6.15
N ARG A 140 -16.50 0.06 4.93
CA ARG A 140 -16.42 -1.10 4.03
C ARG A 140 -15.03 -1.68 4.01
N PHE A 141 -14.94 -2.99 3.79
CA PHE A 141 -13.68 -3.72 3.71
C PHE A 141 -13.54 -4.48 2.39
N TYR A 142 -12.31 -4.53 1.90
CA TYR A 142 -11.92 -5.27 0.70
C TYR A 142 -10.68 -6.10 1.02
N SER A 143 -10.69 -7.37 0.64
CA SER A 143 -9.61 -8.30 0.96
C SER A 143 -8.30 -8.04 0.19
N SER A 144 -8.34 -7.22 -0.85
CA SER A 144 -7.18 -6.88 -1.69
C SER A 144 -7.43 -5.59 -2.47
N LEU A 145 -6.36 -5.02 -3.04
CA LEU A 145 -6.45 -3.86 -3.94
C LEU A 145 -7.32 -4.15 -5.18
N ASN A 146 -7.19 -5.34 -5.77
CA ASN A 146 -8.03 -5.74 -6.91
C ASN A 146 -9.52 -5.84 -6.52
N SER A 147 -9.81 -6.27 -5.28
CA SER A 147 -11.18 -6.29 -4.76
C SER A 147 -11.75 -4.87 -4.60
N LEU A 148 -10.94 -3.91 -4.13
CA LEU A 148 -11.31 -2.49 -4.03
C LEU A 148 -11.59 -1.89 -5.42
N ILE A 149 -10.68 -2.09 -6.38
CA ILE A 149 -10.82 -1.57 -7.75
C ILE A 149 -12.08 -2.13 -8.43
N ARG A 150 -12.40 -3.40 -8.20
CA ARG A 150 -13.61 -4.05 -8.77
C ARG A 150 -14.89 -3.77 -7.97
N GLY A 151 -14.80 -3.14 -6.81
CA GLY A 151 -15.94 -2.97 -5.90
C GLY A 151 -16.48 -4.28 -5.31
N VAL A 152 -15.66 -5.33 -5.22
CA VAL A 152 -16.07 -6.63 -4.63
C VAL A 152 -15.74 -6.65 -3.15
N SER A 153 -16.71 -6.30 -2.32
CA SER A 153 -16.55 -6.25 -0.86
C SER A 153 -17.01 -7.55 -0.20
N ALA A 154 -16.12 -8.15 0.59
CA ALA A 154 -16.41 -9.23 1.54
C ALA A 154 -15.52 -9.00 2.76
N PRO A 155 -16.07 -8.73 3.96
CA PRO A 155 -17.43 -9.02 4.43
C PRO A 155 -18.53 -7.96 4.15
N GLY A 156 -18.25 -6.86 3.45
CA GLY A 156 -19.24 -5.81 3.18
C GLY A 156 -19.20 -4.64 4.16
N ASN A 157 -20.38 -4.05 4.43
CA ASN A 157 -20.55 -2.93 5.36
C ASN A 157 -20.42 -3.39 6.82
N VAL A 158 -19.61 -2.68 7.58
CA VAL A 158 -19.61 -2.71 9.05
C VAL A 158 -20.22 -1.40 9.54
N TYR A 159 -21.46 -1.47 10.02
CA TYR A 159 -22.15 -0.32 10.61
C TYR A 159 -21.56 -0.01 11.98
N ILE A 160 -21.37 1.28 12.27
CA ILE A 160 -20.80 1.74 13.54
C ILE A 160 -21.78 1.58 14.69
N HIS A 161 -23.08 1.75 14.43
CA HIS A 161 -24.11 1.65 15.44
C HIS A 161 -25.28 0.79 14.94
N THR A 162 -25.65 -0.25 15.71
CA THR A 162 -26.65 -1.26 15.30
C THR A 162 -28.08 -0.85 15.62
N SER A 163 -28.31 -0.04 16.67
CA SER A 163 -29.66 0.31 17.14
C SER A 163 -30.19 1.64 16.61
N ASN A 164 -29.34 2.44 15.95
CA ASN A 164 -29.73 3.67 15.28
C ASN A 164 -28.66 4.02 14.23
N PRO A 165 -28.77 3.51 12.99
CA PRO A 165 -27.86 3.89 11.91
C PRO A 165 -28.26 5.29 11.44
N THR A 166 -28.10 6.29 12.30
CA THR A 166 -28.25 7.65 11.84
C THR A 166 -27.18 7.88 10.79
N THR A 167 -27.58 8.40 9.63
CA THR A 167 -26.66 8.64 8.50
C THR A 167 -25.55 9.64 8.84
N ASN A 168 -25.64 10.27 10.02
CA ASN A 168 -24.76 11.28 10.56
C ASN A 168 -23.91 10.75 11.73
N THR A 169 -23.21 9.62 11.57
CA THR A 169 -22.30 9.10 12.63
C THR A 169 -20.90 9.67 12.47
N ILE A 170 -20.32 9.46 11.29
CA ILE A 170 -19.03 10.00 10.85
C ILE A 170 -19.30 11.38 10.24
N GLN A 171 -18.53 12.39 10.63
CA GLN A 171 -18.61 13.74 10.07
C GLN A 171 -17.34 14.09 9.29
N GLY A 172 -17.44 14.22 7.98
CA GLY A 172 -16.31 14.57 7.11
C GLY A 172 -15.43 13.38 6.70
N PRO A 173 -14.57 13.59 5.69
CA PRO A 173 -13.83 12.51 5.05
C PRO A 173 -12.58 12.06 5.81
N ASN A 174 -12.02 12.89 6.70
CA ASN A 174 -10.71 12.67 7.32
C ASN A 174 -10.73 11.64 8.46
N ASN A 175 -10.92 10.37 8.09
CA ASN A 175 -11.02 9.24 8.99
C ASN A 175 -9.80 8.33 8.81
N VAL A 176 -9.39 7.64 9.86
CA VAL A 176 -8.26 6.69 9.79
C VAL A 176 -8.59 5.39 10.50
N LEU A 177 -8.09 4.29 9.96
CA LEU A 177 -8.11 3.00 10.60
C LEU A 177 -6.73 2.69 11.18
N TYR A 178 -6.68 2.34 12.45
CA TYR A 178 -5.45 1.95 13.12
C TYR A 178 -5.71 0.90 14.19
N GLY A 179 -5.00 -0.22 14.14
CA GLY A 179 -5.07 -1.23 15.19
C GLY A 179 -6.45 -1.90 15.32
N GLY A 180 -7.18 -2.05 14.22
CA GLY A 180 -8.54 -2.60 14.23
C GLY A 180 -9.61 -1.66 14.79
N ALA A 181 -9.33 -0.36 14.88
CA ALA A 181 -10.31 0.64 15.27
C ALA A 181 -10.35 1.82 14.30
N LEU A 182 -11.57 2.31 14.05
CA LEU A 182 -11.81 3.49 13.22
C LEU A 182 -11.84 4.74 14.10
N TYR A 183 -10.99 5.70 13.77
CA TYR A 183 -10.99 7.04 14.34
C TYR A 183 -11.66 7.98 13.34
N TYR A 184 -12.60 8.77 13.83
CA TYR A 184 -13.37 9.68 12.99
C TYR A 184 -13.83 10.90 13.80
N ASN A 185 -14.17 11.98 13.12
CA ASN A 185 -14.79 13.14 13.76
C ASN A 185 -16.22 12.82 14.20
N CYS A 186 -16.50 12.97 15.50
CA CYS A 186 -17.83 12.75 16.06
C CYS A 186 -18.83 13.76 15.48
N TYR A 187 -20.03 13.29 15.17
CA TYR A 187 -21.08 14.16 14.65
C TYR A 187 -21.39 15.35 15.56
N ASN A 188 -21.14 16.56 15.03
CA ASN A 188 -21.45 17.83 15.67
C ASN A 188 -20.87 17.96 17.08
N ARG A 189 -19.64 17.44 17.29
CA ARG A 189 -18.88 17.60 18.53
C ARG A 189 -17.42 17.94 18.24
N ASP A 190 -16.78 18.59 19.19
CA ASP A 190 -15.34 18.82 19.27
C ASP A 190 -14.59 17.60 19.82
N ALA A 191 -14.86 16.43 19.24
CA ALA A 191 -14.33 15.18 19.74
C ALA A 191 -14.02 14.19 18.60
N VAL A 192 -13.04 13.34 18.86
CA VAL A 192 -12.74 12.20 17.99
C VAL A 192 -13.47 10.98 18.55
N CYS A 193 -14.24 10.32 17.71
CA CYS A 193 -14.90 9.06 18.04
C CYS A 193 -13.99 7.91 17.64
N HIS A 194 -13.94 6.91 18.49
CA HIS A 194 -13.14 5.70 18.33
C HIS A 194 -14.09 4.51 18.34
N PHE A 195 -14.20 3.84 17.20
CA PHE A 195 -15.03 2.65 17.04
C PHE A 195 -14.14 1.41 16.91
N ASN A 196 -14.17 0.56 17.94
CA ASN A 196 -13.48 -0.71 17.90
C ASN A 196 -14.28 -1.70 17.03
N LEU A 197 -13.64 -2.21 15.97
CA LEU A 197 -14.30 -3.10 15.00
C LEU A 197 -14.64 -4.47 15.57
N THR A 198 -13.95 -4.92 16.62
CA THR A 198 -14.11 -6.22 17.25
C THR A 198 -15.19 -6.20 18.32
N THR A 199 -15.12 -5.24 19.25
CA THR A 199 -16.10 -5.10 20.34
C THR A 199 -17.38 -4.40 19.89
N LYS A 200 -17.36 -3.71 18.73
CA LYS A 200 -18.45 -2.86 18.22
C LYS A 200 -18.83 -1.74 19.20
N HIS A 201 -17.90 -1.33 20.05
CA HIS A 201 -18.11 -0.27 21.03
C HIS A 201 -17.53 1.05 20.52
N VAL A 202 -18.26 2.16 20.75
CA VAL A 202 -17.80 3.51 20.45
C VAL A 202 -17.39 4.19 21.75
N THR A 203 -16.16 4.70 21.77
CA THR A 203 -15.65 5.58 22.81
C THR A 203 -15.36 6.96 22.24
N THR A 204 -15.31 7.98 23.09
CA THR A 204 -15.07 9.36 22.66
C THR A 204 -13.79 9.89 23.30
N LEU A 205 -12.98 10.55 22.47
CA LEU A 205 -11.81 11.32 22.84
C LEU A 205 -12.15 12.81 22.75
N GLU A 206 -12.27 13.47 23.89
CA GLU A 206 -12.55 14.91 23.95
C GLU A 206 -11.30 15.71 23.57
N LEU A 207 -11.46 16.75 22.73
CA LEU A 207 -10.37 17.65 22.34
C LEU A 207 -10.30 18.87 23.27
N HIS A 208 -9.31 19.73 23.05
CA HIS A 208 -9.15 20.96 23.85
C HIS A 208 -10.38 21.85 23.77
N GLN A 209 -10.71 22.51 24.88
CA GLN A 209 -11.83 23.44 24.94
C GLN A 209 -11.67 24.55 23.89
N GLY A 210 -12.76 24.83 23.16
CA GLY A 210 -12.75 25.86 22.11
C GLY A 210 -12.17 25.35 20.79
N THR A 211 -11.98 24.04 20.64
CA THR A 211 -11.75 23.40 19.34
C THR A 211 -12.88 23.76 18.39
N ARG A 212 -12.52 24.13 17.16
CA ARG A 212 -13.49 24.45 16.11
C ARG A 212 -13.93 23.14 15.45
N TYR A 213 -15.24 23.00 15.27
CA TYR A 213 -15.87 21.83 14.68
C TYR A 213 -17.16 22.24 13.94
N ASN A 214 -17.71 21.32 13.14
CA ASN A 214 -18.95 21.52 12.39
C ASN A 214 -18.81 22.64 11.32
N SER A 215 -17.79 22.53 10.48
CA SER A 215 -17.44 23.46 9.39
C SER A 215 -17.06 24.87 9.82
N LYS A 216 -16.35 25.01 10.95
CA LYS A 216 -15.83 26.28 11.49
C LYS A 216 -14.33 26.48 11.25
N ALA A 217 -13.61 25.45 10.81
CA ALA A 217 -12.16 25.45 10.57
C ALA A 217 -11.76 24.46 9.45
N ASN A 218 -12.44 24.55 8.33
CA ASN A 218 -12.18 23.73 7.15
C ASN A 218 -10.79 23.98 6.57
N PHE A 219 -10.22 22.96 5.91
CA PHE A 219 -9.21 23.20 4.89
C PHE A 219 -9.80 24.01 3.74
N CYS A 220 -9.02 24.92 3.20
CA CYS A 220 -9.46 25.85 2.16
C CYS A 220 -8.31 26.24 1.24
N HIS A 221 -8.68 26.70 0.05
CA HIS A 221 -7.86 27.54 -0.81
C HIS A 221 -8.67 28.77 -1.23
N LEU A 222 -8.14 29.58 -2.16
CA LEU A 222 -8.74 30.87 -2.54
C LEU A 222 -10.16 30.77 -3.12
N GLU A 223 -10.51 29.64 -3.74
CA GLU A 223 -11.77 29.48 -4.49
C GLU A 223 -12.79 28.61 -3.75
N GLU A 224 -12.33 27.70 -2.88
CA GLU A 224 -13.19 26.73 -2.22
C GLU A 224 -12.67 26.36 -0.82
N CYS A 225 -13.60 26.00 0.07
CA CYS A 225 -13.34 25.36 1.35
C CYS A 225 -13.99 23.98 1.37
N TYR A 226 -13.30 22.99 1.93
CA TYR A 226 -13.79 21.62 2.04
C TYR A 226 -14.55 21.43 3.36
N PRO A 227 -15.90 21.39 3.36
CA PRO A 227 -16.67 21.38 4.60
C PRO A 227 -16.39 20.16 5.47
N TYR A 228 -16.50 20.32 6.80
CA TYR A 228 -16.34 19.26 7.79
C TYR A 228 -14.94 18.62 7.85
N THR A 229 -13.93 19.34 7.37
CA THR A 229 -12.51 18.98 7.51
C THR A 229 -11.86 19.68 8.70
N ASP A 230 -12.67 20.09 9.69
CA ASP A 230 -12.21 20.78 10.91
C ASP A 230 -11.17 19.98 11.68
N LEU A 231 -11.37 18.66 11.73
CA LEU A 231 -10.44 17.69 12.26
C LEU A 231 -9.84 16.92 11.09
N ASP A 232 -8.54 16.69 11.16
CA ASP A 232 -7.83 15.83 10.22
C ASP A 232 -7.08 14.75 10.99
N LEU A 233 -7.52 13.51 10.82
CA LEU A 233 -6.88 12.37 11.45
C LEU A 233 -5.84 11.80 10.50
N ALA A 234 -4.66 11.51 11.04
CA ALA A 234 -3.56 10.94 10.30
C ALA A 234 -2.97 9.76 11.06
N THR A 235 -2.32 8.85 10.32
CA THR A 235 -1.54 7.76 10.90
C THR A 235 -0.13 7.82 10.38
N ASP A 236 0.81 7.42 11.22
CA ASP A 236 2.20 7.17 10.82
C ASP A 236 2.72 5.92 11.53
N GLU A 237 4.02 5.68 11.43
CA GLU A 237 4.70 4.54 12.05
C GLU A 237 4.63 4.54 13.59
N SER A 238 4.26 5.67 14.20
CA SER A 238 4.27 5.88 15.64
C SER A 238 2.86 5.89 16.26
N GLY A 239 1.79 5.96 15.45
CA GLY A 239 0.41 5.88 15.92
C GLY A 239 -0.57 6.77 15.16
N VAL A 240 -1.62 7.17 15.88
CA VAL A 240 -2.70 8.04 15.38
C VAL A 240 -2.45 9.47 15.86
N TRP A 241 -2.74 10.41 14.98
CA TRP A 241 -2.60 11.84 15.20
C TRP A 241 -3.88 12.54 14.82
N VAL A 242 -4.14 13.67 15.47
CA VAL A 242 -5.24 14.57 15.11
C VAL A 242 -4.70 15.98 14.93
N VAL A 243 -4.98 16.57 13.77
CA VAL A 243 -4.73 17.97 13.45
C VAL A 243 -6.05 18.72 13.52
N PHE A 244 -6.08 19.79 14.30
CA PHE A 244 -7.27 20.61 14.50
C PHE A 244 -6.86 22.05 14.76
N THR A 245 -7.81 22.89 15.17
CA THR A 245 -7.50 24.25 15.63
C THR A 245 -8.48 24.70 16.69
N THR A 246 -8.08 25.70 17.48
CA THR A 246 -8.91 26.31 18.51
C THR A 246 -9.04 27.80 18.26
N SER A 247 -10.05 28.41 18.90
CA SER A 247 -10.16 29.86 18.92
C SER A 247 -9.08 30.55 19.78
N LEU A 248 -8.39 29.80 20.65
CA LEU A 248 -7.32 30.31 21.52
C LEU A 248 -5.99 30.47 20.75
N ASP A 249 -5.74 29.62 19.75
CA ASP A 249 -4.51 29.65 18.95
C ASP A 249 -4.67 30.43 17.64
N PHE A 250 -5.55 31.44 17.64
CA PHE A 250 -5.76 32.32 16.47
C PHE A 250 -6.13 31.59 15.17
N GLY A 251 -6.59 30.33 15.25
CA GLY A 251 -6.88 29.49 14.10
C GLY A 251 -5.68 28.76 13.48
N ASN A 252 -4.51 28.79 14.14
CA ASN A 252 -3.35 28.00 13.73
C ASN A 252 -3.59 26.50 13.97
N MET A 253 -2.94 25.66 13.18
CA MET A 253 -3.03 24.21 13.34
C MET A 253 -2.41 23.78 14.67
N ILE A 254 -3.09 22.85 15.32
CA ILE A 254 -2.67 22.17 16.52
C ILE A 254 -2.58 20.70 16.16
N LEU A 255 -1.44 20.09 16.41
CA LEU A 255 -1.22 18.67 16.26
C LEU A 255 -1.27 18.03 17.64
N SER A 256 -2.00 16.93 17.80
CA SER A 256 -1.93 16.11 19.01
C SER A 256 -1.76 14.64 18.66
N LYS A 257 -0.93 13.96 19.45
CA LYS A 257 -0.82 12.50 19.38
C LYS A 257 -1.99 11.89 20.14
N VAL A 258 -2.59 10.86 19.56
CA VAL A 258 -3.61 10.06 20.24
C VAL A 258 -2.91 8.90 20.93
N GLU A 259 -2.97 8.86 22.26
CA GLU A 259 -2.43 7.76 23.03
C GLU A 259 -3.39 6.57 22.98
N GLY A 260 -2.81 5.38 22.79
CA GLY A 260 -3.58 4.14 22.76
C GLY A 260 -4.24 3.85 24.11
N GLY A 261 -5.37 3.13 24.07
CA GLY A 261 -6.16 2.76 25.24
C GLY A 261 -7.62 2.54 24.86
N GLU A 262 -8.39 2.00 25.79
CA GLU A 262 -9.85 1.94 25.68
C GLU A 262 -10.47 2.55 26.95
N PRO A 263 -10.92 3.82 26.92
CA PRO A 263 -10.94 4.75 25.78
C PRO A 263 -9.54 5.32 25.43
N PRO A 264 -9.32 5.75 24.18
CA PRO A 264 -8.11 6.49 23.82
C PRO A 264 -8.07 7.85 24.53
N ALA A 265 -6.87 8.39 24.72
CA ALA A 265 -6.63 9.66 25.41
C ALA A 265 -5.83 10.63 24.55
N LEU A 266 -5.98 11.93 24.83
CA LEU A 266 -5.26 12.96 24.09
C LEU A 266 -3.86 13.03 24.71
N GLY A 267 -2.85 12.76 23.91
CA GLY A 267 -1.46 12.75 24.32
C GLY A 267 -0.84 14.14 24.26
N LYS A 268 0.44 14.15 23.90
CA LYS A 268 1.19 15.39 23.71
C LYS A 268 0.57 16.22 22.58
N THR A 269 0.52 17.54 22.80
CA THR A 269 0.02 18.54 21.85
C THR A 269 1.16 19.48 21.44
N TRP A 270 1.15 19.90 20.19
CA TRP A 270 2.06 20.88 19.61
C TRP A 270 1.24 21.95 18.89
N GLN A 271 1.56 23.21 19.17
CA GLN A 271 1.01 24.37 18.47
C GLN A 271 1.92 24.72 17.31
N THR A 272 1.35 25.04 16.16
CA THR A 272 2.09 25.44 14.97
C THR A 272 1.93 26.92 14.66
N SER A 273 2.76 27.47 13.77
CA SER A 273 2.59 28.84 13.27
C SER A 273 1.66 28.98 12.07
N VAL A 274 1.09 27.88 11.54
CA VAL A 274 0.37 27.89 10.25
C VAL A 274 -1.14 27.93 10.47
N TYR A 275 -1.78 28.92 9.86
CA TYR A 275 -3.23 29.07 9.88
C TYR A 275 -3.93 27.93 9.12
N LYS A 276 -4.88 27.23 9.78
CA LYS A 276 -5.47 26.01 9.23
C LYS A 276 -6.22 26.22 7.91
N GLN A 277 -6.90 27.35 7.74
CA GLN A 277 -7.66 27.62 6.50
C GLN A 277 -6.77 28.11 5.35
N ALA A 278 -5.46 28.24 5.56
CA ALA A 278 -4.49 28.46 4.47
C ALA A 278 -3.90 27.14 3.92
N VAL A 279 -4.33 26.00 4.47
CA VAL A 279 -3.87 24.66 4.15
C VAL A 279 -4.99 23.90 3.46
N THR A 280 -4.64 23.08 2.47
CA THR A 280 -5.60 22.27 1.72
C THR A 280 -5.67 20.82 2.20
N ASN A 281 -4.57 20.28 2.73
CA ASN A 281 -4.54 18.96 3.35
C ASN A 281 -3.32 18.82 4.29
N THR A 282 -3.35 17.82 5.19
CA THR A 282 -2.17 17.44 5.99
C THR A 282 -1.96 15.93 6.03
N PHE A 283 -0.73 15.52 6.32
CA PHE A 283 -0.41 14.12 6.57
C PHE A 283 0.80 13.98 7.49
N MET A 284 0.94 12.81 8.10
CA MET A 284 2.05 12.47 8.99
C MET A 284 2.97 11.45 8.32
N ALA A 285 4.28 11.61 8.49
CA ALA A 285 5.25 10.58 8.16
C ALA A 285 6.45 10.67 9.12
N CYS A 286 6.82 9.56 9.75
CA CYS A 286 7.99 9.46 10.63
C CYS A 286 8.00 10.51 11.77
N GLY A 287 6.84 10.83 12.35
CA GLY A 287 6.69 11.85 13.39
C GLY A 287 6.82 13.30 12.90
N VAL A 288 6.73 13.54 11.60
CA VAL A 288 6.72 14.88 11.00
C VAL A 288 5.37 15.12 10.33
N LEU A 289 4.72 16.22 10.71
CA LEU A 289 3.52 16.73 10.04
C LEU A 289 3.95 17.44 8.77
N TYR A 290 3.25 17.21 7.67
CA TYR A 290 3.40 17.94 6.42
C TYR A 290 2.05 18.57 6.07
N ALA A 291 2.08 19.79 5.55
CA ALA A 291 0.89 20.49 5.08
C ALA A 291 1.04 20.89 3.62
N THR A 292 -0.06 20.76 2.88
CA THR A 292 -0.12 21.09 1.47
C THR A 292 -0.88 22.38 1.23
N ARG A 293 -0.59 23.03 0.10
CA ARG A 293 -1.38 24.14 -0.43
C ARG A 293 -1.64 23.97 -1.90
N TYR A 294 -2.83 24.37 -2.32
CA TYR A 294 -3.22 24.43 -3.72
C TYR A 294 -2.40 25.49 -4.46
N VAL A 295 -1.85 25.10 -5.61
CA VAL A 295 -1.21 26.02 -6.56
C VAL A 295 -2.12 26.21 -7.78
N ASN A 296 -2.57 25.12 -8.38
CA ASN A 296 -3.55 25.08 -9.46
C ASN A 296 -4.19 23.69 -9.56
N GLN A 297 -5.09 23.49 -10.53
CA GLN A 297 -5.83 22.23 -10.71
C GLN A 297 -4.95 20.99 -10.93
N GLU A 298 -3.71 21.17 -11.42
CA GLU A 298 -2.77 20.09 -11.72
C GLU A 298 -1.65 19.96 -10.66
N LEU A 299 -1.52 20.95 -9.77
CA LEU A 299 -0.40 21.06 -8.84
C LEU A 299 -0.85 21.45 -7.44
N GLU A 300 -0.50 20.57 -6.50
CA GLU A 300 -0.51 20.82 -5.07
C GLU A 300 0.91 20.64 -4.54
N GLU A 301 1.34 21.54 -3.65
CA GLU A 301 2.70 21.50 -3.13
C GLU A 301 2.72 21.33 -1.61
N ILE A 302 3.72 20.60 -1.13
CA ILE A 302 4.03 20.50 0.31
C ILE A 302 4.88 21.73 0.65
N PHE A 303 4.29 22.67 1.38
CA PHE A 303 4.93 23.96 1.66
C PHE A 303 5.41 24.10 3.12
N TYR A 304 4.97 23.21 4.00
CA TYR A 304 5.24 23.30 5.43
C TYR A 304 5.47 21.91 6.04
N SER A 305 6.34 21.85 7.04
CA SER A 305 6.57 20.66 7.84
C SER A 305 6.76 21.00 9.32
N PHE A 306 6.34 20.14 10.24
CA PHE A 306 6.59 20.28 11.67
C PHE A 306 7.12 18.97 12.25
N ASN A 307 8.33 18.98 12.78
CA ASN A 307 8.95 17.82 13.40
C ASN A 307 8.59 17.74 14.89
N THR A 308 7.83 16.71 15.29
CA THR A 308 7.33 16.56 16.67
C THR A 308 8.40 16.25 17.71
N VAL A 309 9.54 15.72 17.27
CA VAL A 309 10.69 15.38 18.13
C VAL A 309 11.51 16.63 18.43
N THR A 310 11.81 17.43 17.41
CA THR A 310 12.66 18.63 17.56
C THR A 310 11.85 19.90 17.85
N GLY A 311 10.54 19.89 17.61
CA GLY A 311 9.69 21.08 17.66
C GLY A 311 10.05 22.13 16.61
N LYS A 312 10.62 21.71 15.48
CA LYS A 312 11.05 22.63 14.41
C LYS A 312 10.05 22.64 13.28
N GLU A 313 9.82 23.83 12.78
CA GLU A 313 9.06 24.18 11.58
C GLU A 313 10.00 24.42 10.39
#